data_AF-A0ABD2YJ36-F1
#
_entry.id   AF-A0ABD2YJ36-F1
#
_cell.length_a   1.000
_cell.length_b   1.000
_cell.length_c   1.000
_cell.angle_alpha   90.00
_cell.angle_beta   90.00
_cell.angle_gamma   90.00
#
_symmetry.space_group_name_H-M   'P 1'
#
loop_
_entity.id
_entity.type
_entity.pdbx_description
1 polymer ?
#
loop_
_entity_poly.entity_id
_entity_poly.type
_entity_poly.pdbx_seq_one_letter_code
_entity_poly.pdbx_strand_id
1 'polypeptide(L)'
;MVNWSTVSTFPDHCRPTSIFQFPPKQHLTKSSASACVKRRRLSSQFSNKLWTPASELLLYKPLHLRSFLANRYHTRREMENSRSDVSGDRPTVMVTNDDGIDAPGLRALVRVLVSANRFHVLVCAPDCEKSAVSHSITWRNPVSVKRVDISGATAFAVSGTPADCTSLGISQDLFPSIPDLVISGINMGSNCGYHVVYSGTVGGAREAFFNGVPAVSMSYDWVGGKSNVSDFTLAAEACLPIISAIVAEIKNQNYPQNCFLNIDVPTDVVNNKGYRLTRQGKSIVKMGWRQVISDAQGGKMLSTMTMETASASPGGEDVPSVQQEELLFRREVRGGQVENDDTDYCTLREGYITVTPLGALSPPEIDGYSYFREWLPTVAERSSSAL
;
A
#
# COMPACT_ATOMS: atom_id res chain seq x y z
N MET A 1 -25.60 -36.96 -1.54
CA MET A 1 -25.59 -38.43 -1.35
C MET A 1 -25.38 -39.07 -2.72
N VAL A 2 -24.12 -39.34 -3.12
CA VAL A 2 -23.73 -40.32 -4.15
C VAL A 2 -22.32 -40.82 -3.79
N ASN A 3 -22.18 -42.15 -3.69
CA ASN A 3 -21.02 -42.98 -3.35
C ASN A 3 -20.05 -43.15 -4.54
N TRP A 4 -18.72 -43.12 -4.35
CA TRP A 4 -17.76 -44.24 -4.11
C TRP A 4 -17.71 -45.37 -5.15
N SER A 5 -16.54 -45.60 -5.78
CA SER A 5 -15.82 -46.90 -5.98
C SER A 5 -14.62 -46.74 -6.98
N THR A 6 -13.35 -46.87 -6.54
CA THR A 6 -12.38 -48.01 -6.72
C THR A 6 -11.86 -48.19 -8.18
N VAL A 7 -10.63 -48.60 -8.55
CA VAL A 7 -9.38 -49.22 -8.00
C VAL A 7 -8.39 -49.25 -9.21
N SER A 8 -7.06 -49.07 -9.15
CA SER A 8 -6.05 -50.17 -9.07
C SER A 8 -4.57 -49.70 -9.24
N THR A 9 -3.75 -49.94 -8.20
CA THR A 9 -2.41 -50.61 -8.12
C THR A 9 -1.26 -50.41 -9.16
N PHE A 10 -0.13 -49.87 -8.64
CA PHE A 10 1.33 -50.28 -8.65
C PHE A 10 2.10 -50.59 -9.98
N PRO A 11 3.47 -50.55 -10.04
CA PRO A 11 4.47 -50.59 -8.96
C PRO A 11 5.70 -49.64 -9.02
N ASP A 12 6.44 -49.63 -7.90
CA ASP A 12 7.80 -49.12 -7.66
C ASP A 12 8.89 -49.76 -8.55
N HIS A 13 9.94 -48.99 -8.89
CA HIS A 13 11.36 -49.36 -8.70
C HIS A 13 12.36 -48.30 -9.22
N CYS A 14 13.56 -48.35 -8.60
CA CYS A 14 14.87 -47.81 -9.01
C CYS A 14 15.37 -46.47 -8.40
N ARG A 15 16.25 -46.60 -7.39
CA ARG A 15 17.38 -45.68 -7.09
C ARG A 15 18.64 -46.11 -7.90
N PRO A 16 19.85 -45.56 -7.65
CA PRO A 16 20.43 -44.38 -8.31
C PRO A 16 21.78 -44.70 -9.01
N THR A 17 22.25 -43.84 -9.92
CA THR A 17 23.68 -43.85 -10.31
C THR A 17 24.22 -42.49 -10.75
N SER A 18 25.52 -42.37 -10.51
CA SER A 18 26.38 -41.21 -10.34
C SER A 18 27.11 -40.71 -11.60
N ILE A 19 27.62 -39.47 -11.49
CA ILE A 19 28.87 -38.90 -12.10
C ILE A 19 28.84 -38.57 -13.61
N PHE A 20 29.08 -37.29 -13.93
CA PHE A 20 30.10 -36.87 -14.91
C PHE A 20 30.64 -35.46 -14.57
N GLN A 21 31.97 -35.38 -14.43
CA GLN A 21 32.78 -34.18 -14.25
C GLN A 21 33.05 -33.48 -15.60
N PHE A 22 33.22 -32.16 -15.59
CA PHE A 22 33.96 -31.42 -16.64
C PHE A 22 35.06 -30.53 -16.00
N PRO A 23 36.28 -30.46 -16.57
CA PRO A 23 37.44 -29.76 -16.02
C PRO A 23 37.61 -28.30 -16.53
N PRO A 24 38.61 -27.52 -16.03
CA PRO A 24 38.58 -26.05 -15.99
C PRO A 24 39.52 -25.28 -16.95
N LYS A 25 39.27 -23.96 -17.03
CA LYS A 25 40.12 -22.75 -17.24
C LYS A 25 41.37 -22.81 -18.16
N GLN A 26 41.56 -21.75 -18.96
CA GLN A 26 42.80 -20.94 -18.97
C GLN A 26 42.70 -19.57 -19.67
N HIS A 27 43.53 -18.64 -19.17
CA HIS A 27 43.74 -17.22 -19.48
C HIS A 27 44.65 -16.98 -20.72
N LEU A 28 44.68 -15.74 -21.25
CA LEU A 28 45.86 -14.92 -21.72
C LEU A 28 45.33 -13.64 -22.43
N THR A 29 45.36 -12.44 -21.85
CA THR A 29 46.38 -11.34 -21.81
C THR A 29 46.66 -10.51 -23.10
N LYS A 30 46.33 -9.21 -22.97
CA LYS A 30 47.08 -7.95 -23.27
C LYS A 30 47.28 -7.36 -24.69
N SER A 31 47.18 -6.01 -24.68
CA SER A 31 47.82 -4.95 -25.51
C SER A 31 47.18 -4.65 -26.89
N SER A 32 47.16 -3.43 -27.45
CA SER A 32 47.36 -2.03 -27.03
C SER A 32 47.21 -1.12 -28.26
N ALA A 33 46.70 0.11 -28.05
CA ALA A 33 47.02 1.37 -28.75
C ALA A 33 46.41 1.79 -30.11
N SER A 34 46.06 3.10 -30.11
CA SER A 34 45.99 4.12 -31.18
C SER A 34 44.82 4.09 -32.18
N ALA A 35 43.85 5.01 -32.09
CA ALA A 35 43.87 6.46 -32.40
C ALA A 35 43.63 6.77 -33.89
N CYS A 36 42.52 7.45 -34.20
CA CYS A 36 42.54 8.75 -34.90
C CYS A 36 41.13 9.35 -35.02
N VAL A 37 41.05 10.65 -34.74
CA VAL A 37 39.89 11.53 -34.76
C VAL A 37 39.85 12.24 -36.13
N LYS A 38 38.68 12.40 -36.77
CA LYS A 38 38.14 13.72 -37.20
C LYS A 38 36.92 13.64 -38.14
N ARG A 39 35.88 14.36 -37.67
CA ARG A 39 35.06 15.39 -38.32
C ARG A 39 33.86 15.02 -39.21
N ARG A 40 32.73 15.55 -38.72
CA ARG A 40 31.40 15.79 -39.30
C ARG A 40 31.40 16.69 -40.55
N ARG A 41 30.41 16.49 -41.44
CA ARG A 41 29.29 17.41 -41.81
C ARG A 41 28.59 16.84 -43.07
N LEU A 42 27.32 16.39 -42.97
CA LEU A 42 26.04 17.10 -43.22
C LEU A 42 25.62 17.24 -44.70
N SER A 43 24.53 16.52 -45.01
CA SER A 43 23.35 16.82 -45.86
C SER A 43 23.49 17.09 -47.37
N SER A 44 22.76 16.29 -48.16
CA SER A 44 21.86 16.77 -49.22
C SER A 44 20.82 15.70 -49.61
N GLN A 45 19.62 16.17 -49.98
CA GLN A 45 18.41 15.43 -50.38
C GLN A 45 18.53 14.85 -51.81
N PHE A 46 17.76 13.79 -52.15
CA PHE A 46 16.70 13.78 -53.19
C PHE A 46 16.18 12.36 -53.52
N SER A 47 14.86 12.21 -53.39
CA SER A 47 13.84 11.49 -54.21
C SER A 47 14.18 10.29 -55.12
N ASN A 48 13.46 9.16 -54.93
CA ASN A 48 12.49 8.52 -55.87
C ASN A 48 12.13 7.10 -55.36
N LYS A 49 10.87 6.83 -54.94
CA LYS A 49 9.79 6.15 -55.71
C LYS A 49 10.26 4.80 -56.31
N LEU A 50 9.72 3.62 -55.93
CA LEU A 50 8.39 3.11 -56.32
C LEU A 50 8.12 1.67 -55.76
N TRP A 51 6.82 1.36 -55.60
CA TRP A 51 6.12 0.06 -55.55
C TRP A 51 5.86 -0.69 -54.22
N THR A 52 4.61 -0.58 -53.77
CA THR A 52 3.81 -1.57 -53.02
C THR A 52 3.38 -2.74 -53.93
N PRO A 53 2.91 -3.87 -53.38
CA PRO A 53 1.46 -4.02 -53.22
C PRO A 53 1.01 -4.65 -51.88
N ALA A 54 -0.26 -4.38 -51.60
CA ALA A 54 -1.04 -4.75 -50.44
C ALA A 54 -1.39 -6.25 -50.33
N SER A 55 -1.65 -6.70 -49.11
CA SER A 55 -2.77 -7.61 -48.83
C SER A 55 -3.29 -7.36 -47.40
N GLU A 56 -4.57 -7.05 -47.34
CA GLU A 56 -5.40 -6.88 -46.15
C GLU A 56 -5.46 -8.16 -45.32
N LEU A 57 -5.65 -8.06 -43.99
CA LEU A 57 -6.65 -8.88 -43.31
C LEU A 57 -7.04 -8.29 -41.94
N LEU A 58 -8.29 -7.80 -41.91
CA LEU A 58 -9.27 -7.79 -40.81
C LEU A 58 -8.96 -7.00 -39.51
N LEU A 59 -9.45 -5.75 -39.54
CA LEU A 59 -9.94 -5.02 -38.37
C LEU A 59 -11.02 -5.82 -37.62
N TYR A 60 -10.74 -6.22 -36.39
CA TYR A 60 -11.79 -6.42 -35.38
C TYR A 60 -12.00 -5.10 -34.64
N LYS A 61 -13.17 -4.48 -34.84
CA LYS A 61 -13.66 -3.39 -34.01
C LYS A 61 -13.96 -3.93 -32.60
N PRO A 62 -13.44 -3.36 -31.51
CA PRO A 62 -14.05 -3.55 -30.20
C PRO A 62 -15.36 -2.77 -30.18
N LEU A 63 -16.46 -3.52 -30.06
CA LEU A 63 -17.77 -2.99 -29.70
C LEU A 63 -17.66 -2.14 -28.42
N HIS A 64 -18.40 -1.04 -28.41
CA HIS A 64 -18.61 -0.17 -27.26
C HIS A 64 -18.91 -0.97 -25.98
N LEU A 65 -17.93 -1.06 -25.10
CA LEU A 65 -18.11 -1.42 -23.69
C LEU A 65 -17.69 -0.25 -22.80
N ARG A 66 -18.24 0.93 -23.07
CA ARG A 66 -18.24 2.08 -22.16
C ARG A 66 -19.69 2.34 -21.75
N SER A 67 -20.17 1.70 -20.68
CA SER A 67 -21.34 2.20 -19.92
C SER A 67 -21.72 1.44 -18.63
N PHE A 68 -21.12 0.31 -18.26
CA PHE A 68 -21.69 -0.49 -17.15
C PHE A 68 -21.27 -0.14 -15.72
N LEU A 69 -20.36 0.83 -15.50
CA LEU A 69 -19.99 1.27 -14.14
C LEU A 69 -20.19 2.77 -13.87
N ALA A 70 -20.29 3.60 -14.91
CA ALA A 70 -20.49 5.06 -14.75
C ALA A 70 -21.95 5.46 -14.47
N ASN A 71 -22.92 4.56 -14.64
CA ASN A 71 -24.34 4.90 -14.63
C ASN A 71 -25.06 4.69 -13.28
N ARG A 72 -24.37 4.20 -12.24
CA ARG A 72 -24.94 4.09 -10.88
C ARG A 72 -24.77 5.35 -10.04
N TYR A 73 -23.88 6.26 -10.41
CA TYR A 73 -23.66 7.50 -9.67
C TYR A 73 -24.69 8.61 -9.99
N HIS A 74 -25.39 8.53 -11.13
CA HIS A 74 -26.25 9.63 -11.59
C HIS A 74 -27.75 9.50 -11.29
N THR A 75 -28.29 8.34 -10.93
CA THR A 75 -29.75 8.12 -10.87
C THR A 75 -30.37 8.05 -9.46
N ARG A 76 -29.65 8.44 -8.40
CA ARG A 76 -30.22 8.41 -7.03
C ARG A 76 -30.36 9.76 -6.32
N ARG A 77 -29.95 10.86 -6.95
CA ARG A 77 -30.04 12.21 -6.34
C ARG A 77 -31.39 12.93 -6.55
N GLU A 78 -32.29 12.40 -7.38
CA GLU A 78 -33.53 13.09 -7.75
C GLU A 78 -34.79 12.67 -6.97
N MET A 79 -34.68 11.81 -5.93
CA MET A 79 -35.86 11.39 -5.13
C MET A 79 -35.75 11.59 -3.62
N GLU A 80 -34.79 12.37 -3.13
CA GLU A 80 -34.71 12.74 -1.70
C GLU A 80 -34.63 14.26 -1.56
N ASN A 81 -35.75 14.92 -1.87
CA ASN A 81 -35.94 16.33 -1.53
C ASN A 81 -37.23 16.49 -0.72
N SER A 82 -37.28 15.91 0.47
CA SER A 82 -38.23 16.29 1.53
C SER A 82 -37.86 15.66 2.88
N ARG A 83 -36.77 16.15 3.49
CA ARG A 83 -36.55 16.20 4.95
C ARG A 83 -35.24 16.95 5.20
N SER A 84 -35.37 18.23 5.51
CA SER A 84 -34.30 19.10 5.93
C SER A 84 -33.75 18.64 7.29
N ASP A 85 -32.58 18.00 7.26
CA ASP A 85 -31.66 17.97 8.39
C ASP A 85 -30.37 18.69 7.95
N VAL A 86 -29.89 19.60 8.78
CA VAL A 86 -28.76 20.53 8.49
C VAL A 86 -27.41 19.82 8.70
N SER A 87 -27.35 18.52 8.37
CA SER A 87 -26.17 17.65 8.56
C SER A 87 -25.54 17.18 7.23
N GLY A 88 -26.12 17.54 6.08
CA GLY A 88 -25.73 17.03 4.75
C GLY A 88 -24.55 17.69 4.03
N ASP A 89 -23.80 18.61 4.66
CA ASP A 89 -22.75 19.38 3.94
C ASP A 89 -21.31 18.92 4.23
N ARG A 90 -21.11 18.06 5.24
CA ARG A 90 -19.77 17.59 5.61
C ARG A 90 -19.38 16.35 4.79
N PRO A 91 -18.22 16.39 4.11
CA PRO A 91 -17.70 15.25 3.37
C PRO A 91 -17.43 14.09 4.34
N THR A 92 -17.67 12.86 3.86
CA THR A 92 -17.48 11.63 4.62
C THR A 92 -16.08 11.08 4.37
N VAL A 93 -15.33 10.88 5.46
CA VAL A 93 -13.99 10.27 5.43
C VAL A 93 -14.04 8.96 6.19
N MET A 94 -13.65 7.88 5.53
CA MET A 94 -13.51 6.57 6.18
C MET A 94 -12.04 6.28 6.50
N VAL A 95 -11.79 5.77 7.71
CA VAL A 95 -10.47 5.40 8.20
C VAL A 95 -10.36 3.87 8.37
N THR A 96 -9.23 3.31 7.91
CA THR A 96 -8.81 1.91 8.15
C THR A 96 -7.31 1.89 8.49
N ASN A 97 -6.73 0.73 8.78
CA ASN A 97 -5.28 0.51 8.92
C ASN A 97 -4.95 -1.00 8.84
N ASP A 98 -3.68 -1.36 9.03
CA ASP A 98 -3.23 -2.73 9.30
C ASP A 98 -2.76 -2.99 10.74
N ASP A 99 -2.56 -1.97 11.57
CA ASP A 99 -2.19 -2.16 12.98
C ASP A 99 -3.38 -2.57 13.89
N GLY A 100 -4.62 -2.43 13.40
CA GLY A 100 -5.86 -2.75 14.12
C GLY A 100 -6.58 -1.53 14.72
N ILE A 101 -7.85 -1.72 15.10
CA ILE A 101 -8.76 -0.63 15.52
C ILE A 101 -8.35 0.11 16.80
N ASP A 102 -7.57 -0.54 17.65
CA ASP A 102 -7.07 0.04 18.90
C ASP A 102 -5.67 0.65 18.75
N ALA A 103 -5.08 0.59 17.56
CA ALA A 103 -3.74 1.09 17.31
C ALA A 103 -3.64 2.61 17.54
N PRO A 104 -2.53 3.09 18.13
CA PRO A 104 -2.37 4.50 18.46
C PRO A 104 -2.42 5.42 17.23
N GLY A 105 -1.88 4.97 16.09
CA GLY A 105 -1.90 5.72 14.83
C GLY A 105 -3.32 5.96 14.29
N LEU A 106 -4.16 4.93 14.28
CA LEU A 106 -5.57 5.05 13.87
C LEU A 106 -6.35 5.93 14.85
N ARG A 107 -6.19 5.70 16.16
CA ARG A 107 -6.88 6.48 17.20
C ARG A 107 -6.51 7.97 17.15
N ALA A 108 -5.24 8.28 16.88
CA ALA A 108 -4.77 9.65 16.71
C ALA A 108 -5.37 10.32 15.46
N LEU A 109 -5.35 9.63 14.31
CA LEU A 109 -5.94 10.13 13.06
C LEU A 109 -7.43 10.41 13.21
N VAL A 110 -8.20 9.45 13.75
CA VAL A 110 -9.64 9.62 13.98
C VAL A 110 -9.91 10.80 14.91
N ARG A 111 -9.14 10.93 16.00
CA ARG A 111 -9.28 12.06 16.93
C ARG A 111 -9.06 13.40 16.21
N VAL A 112 -8.01 13.54 15.42
CA VAL A 112 -7.71 14.79 14.68
C VAL A 112 -8.82 15.11 13.67
N LEU A 113 -9.30 14.12 12.92
CA LEU A 113 -10.39 14.31 11.95
C LEU A 113 -11.70 14.72 12.62
N VAL A 114 -12.04 14.12 13.76
CA VAL A 114 -13.22 14.46 14.56
C VAL A 114 -13.07 15.88 15.13
N SER A 115 -11.94 16.19 15.76
CA SER A 115 -11.65 17.49 16.37
C SER A 115 -11.62 18.63 15.36
N ALA A 116 -11.18 18.38 14.12
CA ALA A 116 -11.24 19.36 13.04
C ALA A 116 -12.67 19.78 12.70
N ASN A 117 -13.67 18.99 13.09
CA ASN A 117 -15.10 19.26 12.93
C ASN A 117 -15.50 19.61 11.47
N ARG A 118 -14.78 19.04 10.49
CA ARG A 118 -14.98 19.24 9.05
C ARG A 118 -15.52 18.01 8.32
N PHE A 119 -15.33 16.81 8.87
CA PHE A 119 -15.62 15.54 8.20
C PHE A 119 -16.65 14.72 8.96
N HIS A 120 -17.53 14.00 8.27
CA HIS A 120 -18.24 12.89 8.89
C HIS A 120 -17.27 11.69 8.93
N VAL A 121 -16.91 11.21 10.12
CA VAL A 121 -15.84 10.20 10.27
C VAL A 121 -16.42 8.80 10.48
N LEU A 122 -16.04 7.90 9.59
CA LEU A 122 -16.34 6.48 9.64
C LEU A 122 -15.05 5.70 9.89
N VAL A 123 -15.13 4.56 10.59
CA VAL A 123 -13.96 3.71 10.86
C VAL A 123 -14.34 2.25 10.60
N CYS A 124 -13.59 1.59 9.72
CA CYS A 124 -13.69 0.15 9.50
C CYS A 124 -12.28 -0.39 9.43
N ALA A 125 -11.85 -1.12 10.46
CA ALA A 125 -10.46 -1.54 10.61
C ALA A 125 -10.36 -2.96 11.19
N PRO A 126 -9.21 -3.64 11.01
CA PRO A 126 -9.00 -4.96 11.59
C PRO A 126 -9.18 -4.97 13.11
N ASP A 127 -9.69 -6.08 13.66
CA ASP A 127 -9.84 -6.28 15.11
C ASP A 127 -8.49 -6.47 15.84
N CYS A 128 -7.47 -6.91 15.11
CA CYS A 128 -6.10 -7.10 15.56
C CYS A 128 -5.11 -6.76 14.44
N GLU A 129 -3.83 -6.68 14.78
CA GLU A 129 -2.75 -6.40 13.83
C GLU A 129 -2.74 -7.41 12.66
N LYS A 130 -2.68 -6.87 11.43
CA LYS A 130 -2.57 -7.57 10.14
C LYS A 130 -1.38 -7.03 9.33
N SER A 131 -0.24 -6.81 9.98
CA SER A 131 0.98 -6.33 9.32
C SER A 131 1.45 -7.25 8.17
N ALA A 132 2.07 -6.65 7.15
CA ALA A 132 2.68 -7.34 6.01
C ALA A 132 1.76 -8.28 5.20
N VAL A 133 0.45 -8.08 5.26
CA VAL A 133 -0.54 -8.87 4.52
C VAL A 133 -0.72 -8.44 3.06
N SER A 134 0.04 -7.44 2.60
CA SER A 134 -0.09 -6.85 1.25
C SER A 134 -1.55 -6.47 0.95
N HIS A 135 -2.02 -6.75 -0.26
CA HIS A 135 -3.42 -6.63 -0.66
C HIS A 135 -4.10 -8.00 -0.66
N SER A 136 -4.08 -8.69 0.47
CA SER A 136 -4.83 -9.95 0.62
C SER A 136 -6.30 -9.67 0.90
N ILE A 137 -7.17 -10.54 0.37
CA ILE A 137 -8.62 -10.49 0.57
C ILE A 137 -9.13 -11.84 1.06
N THR A 138 -10.15 -11.83 1.91
CA THR A 138 -10.81 -13.04 2.40
C THR A 138 -11.95 -13.40 1.47
N TRP A 139 -11.73 -14.41 0.61
CA TRP A 139 -12.71 -14.77 -0.43
C TRP A 139 -13.72 -15.85 0.00
N ARG A 140 -13.27 -16.89 0.70
CA ARG A 140 -14.06 -18.11 0.93
C ARG A 140 -14.75 -18.16 2.29
N ASN A 141 -14.13 -17.54 3.30
CA ASN A 141 -14.59 -17.61 4.68
C ASN A 141 -15.33 -16.32 5.04
N PRO A 142 -16.37 -16.39 5.88
CA PRO A 142 -17.00 -15.18 6.40
C PRO A 142 -16.04 -14.40 7.30
N VAL A 143 -16.17 -13.08 7.32
CA VAL A 143 -15.51 -12.19 8.28
C VAL A 143 -16.49 -11.76 9.36
N SER A 144 -16.05 -11.72 10.61
CA SER A 144 -16.87 -11.22 11.72
C SER A 144 -16.72 -9.71 11.88
N VAL A 145 -17.80 -9.04 12.26
CA VAL A 145 -17.83 -7.59 12.45
C VAL A 145 -18.37 -7.26 13.84
N LYS A 146 -17.76 -6.31 14.53
CA LYS A 146 -18.19 -5.80 15.83
C LYS A 146 -18.19 -4.28 15.85
N ARG A 147 -19.26 -3.66 16.35
CA ARG A 147 -19.29 -2.21 16.59
C ARG A 147 -18.36 -1.84 17.74
N VAL A 148 -17.58 -0.79 17.56
CA VAL A 148 -16.64 -0.26 18.57
C VAL A 148 -17.01 1.18 18.89
N ASP A 149 -16.85 1.58 20.15
CA ASP A 149 -17.07 2.96 20.55
C ASP A 149 -15.81 3.79 20.31
N ILE A 150 -15.94 4.79 19.45
CA ILE A 150 -14.91 5.80 19.18
C ILE A 150 -15.60 7.16 19.17
N SER A 151 -15.27 8.01 20.15
CA SER A 151 -15.93 9.31 20.32
C SER A 151 -15.93 10.13 19.03
N GLY A 152 -17.12 10.48 18.54
CA GLY A 152 -17.33 11.30 17.34
C GLY A 152 -17.22 10.56 16.01
N ALA A 153 -17.10 9.23 15.99
CA ALA A 153 -17.05 8.42 14.77
C ALA A 153 -17.95 7.18 14.86
N THR A 154 -18.45 6.70 13.72
CA THR A 154 -19.10 5.38 13.64
C THR A 154 -18.05 4.34 13.30
N ALA A 155 -17.81 3.37 14.19
CA ALA A 155 -16.67 2.46 14.07
C ALA A 155 -17.04 0.97 14.14
N PHE A 156 -16.37 0.17 13.32
CA PHE A 156 -16.47 -1.28 13.29
C PHE A 156 -15.10 -1.94 13.22
N ALA A 157 -14.90 -2.95 14.06
CA ALA A 157 -13.77 -3.88 14.01
C ALA A 157 -14.15 -5.10 13.17
N VAL A 158 -13.26 -5.54 12.28
CA VAL A 158 -13.49 -6.67 11.38
C VAL A 158 -12.37 -7.70 11.53
N SER A 159 -12.67 -9.00 11.51
CA SER A 159 -11.64 -10.05 11.63
C SER A 159 -10.78 -10.25 10.37
N GLY A 160 -11.05 -9.49 9.31
CA GLY A 160 -10.45 -9.58 7.99
C GLY A 160 -9.17 -8.75 7.84
N THR A 161 -8.72 -8.60 6.60
CA THR A 161 -7.57 -7.78 6.22
C THR A 161 -7.97 -6.30 6.07
N PRO A 162 -7.00 -5.36 5.96
CA PRO A 162 -7.32 -3.96 5.66
C PRO A 162 -8.14 -3.79 4.37
N ALA A 163 -7.87 -4.60 3.35
CA ALA A 163 -8.66 -4.60 2.12
C ALA A 163 -10.10 -5.08 2.37
N ASP A 164 -10.29 -6.15 3.14
CA ASP A 164 -11.64 -6.60 3.52
C ASP A 164 -12.40 -5.48 4.27
N CYS A 165 -11.72 -4.79 5.20
CA CYS A 165 -12.30 -3.67 5.96
C CYS A 165 -12.71 -2.51 5.04
N THR A 166 -11.83 -2.11 4.11
CA THR A 166 -12.13 -1.06 3.13
C THR A 166 -13.31 -1.44 2.25
N SER A 167 -13.29 -2.63 1.65
CA SER A 167 -14.33 -3.11 0.73
C SER A 167 -15.69 -3.19 1.44
N LEU A 168 -15.71 -3.76 2.66
CA LEU A 168 -16.91 -3.86 3.47
C LEU A 168 -17.42 -2.48 3.91
N GLY A 169 -16.53 -1.54 4.25
CA GLY A 169 -16.92 -0.17 4.56
C GLY A 169 -17.53 0.57 3.37
N ILE A 170 -17.03 0.33 2.15
CA ILE A 170 -17.56 0.93 0.91
C ILE A 170 -18.88 0.28 0.47
N SER A 171 -19.12 -0.98 0.83
CA SER A 171 -20.29 -1.77 0.39
C SER A 171 -21.67 -1.18 0.78
N GLN A 172 -21.71 -0.24 1.73
CA GLN A 172 -22.91 0.30 2.38
C GLN A 172 -23.65 -0.70 3.31
N ASP A 173 -23.09 -1.89 3.57
CA ASP A 173 -23.68 -2.82 4.53
C ASP A 173 -23.48 -2.38 5.99
N LEU A 174 -22.38 -1.67 6.28
CA LEU A 174 -22.06 -1.15 7.62
C LEU A 174 -22.38 0.34 7.80
N PHE A 175 -22.39 1.11 6.70
CA PHE A 175 -22.53 2.56 6.71
C PHE A 175 -23.60 3.01 5.71
N PRO A 176 -24.31 4.14 5.97
CA PRO A 176 -25.42 4.56 5.12
C PRO A 176 -24.99 5.07 3.73
N SER A 177 -23.74 5.49 3.58
CA SER A 177 -23.21 6.11 2.35
C SER A 177 -21.81 5.64 2.02
N ILE A 178 -21.46 5.68 0.73
CA ILE A 178 -20.07 5.51 0.27
C ILE A 178 -19.26 6.72 0.74
N PRO A 179 -18.05 6.53 1.31
CA PRO A 179 -17.20 7.65 1.72
C PRO A 179 -16.67 8.45 0.52
N ASP A 180 -16.48 9.76 0.70
CA ASP A 180 -15.86 10.62 -0.32
C ASP A 180 -14.34 10.38 -0.42
N LEU A 181 -13.71 9.98 0.70
CA LEU A 181 -12.28 9.70 0.81
C LEU A 181 -12.04 8.54 1.78
N VAL A 182 -11.15 7.61 1.41
CA VAL A 182 -10.63 6.59 2.33
C VAL A 182 -9.19 6.93 2.74
N ILE A 183 -8.92 6.90 4.03
CA ILE A 183 -7.57 7.05 4.58
C ILE A 183 -7.18 5.75 5.29
N SER A 184 -6.09 5.14 4.85
CA SER A 184 -5.52 3.95 5.48
C SER A 184 -4.27 4.34 6.26
N GLY A 185 -4.28 4.21 7.59
CA GLY A 185 -3.18 4.59 8.47
C GLY A 185 -3.64 5.13 9.84
N ILE A 186 -2.77 5.76 10.63
CA ILE A 186 -1.34 6.02 10.36
C ILE A 186 -0.51 4.79 10.75
N ASN A 187 0.20 4.21 9.79
CA ASN A 187 1.05 3.05 10.01
C ASN A 187 2.26 3.37 10.89
N MET A 188 2.64 2.45 11.78
CA MET A 188 3.89 2.53 12.55
C MET A 188 5.10 2.02 11.76
N GLY A 189 5.65 2.90 10.93
CA GLY A 189 6.81 2.63 10.07
C GLY A 189 6.55 3.11 8.64
N SER A 190 7.61 3.53 7.95
CA SER A 190 7.49 4.04 6.58
C SER A 190 7.18 2.93 5.56
N ASN A 191 6.39 3.29 4.54
CA ASN A 191 6.02 2.45 3.41
C ASN A 191 6.64 2.98 2.11
N CYS A 192 7.88 3.48 2.15
CA CYS A 192 8.60 3.94 0.96
C CYS A 192 9.18 2.79 0.12
N GLY A 193 9.40 3.05 -1.17
CA GLY A 193 10.07 2.12 -2.06
C GLY A 193 9.30 0.81 -2.28
N TYR A 194 9.96 -0.34 -2.15
CA TYR A 194 9.30 -1.64 -2.32
C TYR A 194 8.53 -2.12 -1.08
N HIS A 195 8.60 -1.41 0.05
CA HIS A 195 7.72 -1.70 1.19
C HIS A 195 6.24 -1.55 0.85
N VAL A 196 5.90 -0.66 -0.09
CA VAL A 196 4.57 -0.50 -0.70
C VAL A 196 3.95 -1.82 -1.14
N VAL A 197 4.75 -2.78 -1.61
CA VAL A 197 4.25 -4.07 -2.13
C VAL A 197 3.72 -4.97 -1.01
N TYR A 198 4.34 -4.93 0.17
CA TYR A 198 3.99 -5.80 1.29
C TYR A 198 3.04 -5.13 2.29
N SER A 199 2.85 -3.82 2.18
CA SER A 199 2.09 -3.00 3.12
C SER A 199 0.58 -3.31 3.09
N GLY A 200 0.02 -3.63 4.25
CA GLY A 200 -1.43 -3.73 4.45
C GLY A 200 -2.08 -2.35 4.46
N THR A 201 -1.42 -1.35 5.04
CA THR A 201 -1.84 0.07 4.96
C THR A 201 -2.01 0.52 3.50
N VAL A 202 -1.05 0.27 2.61
CA VAL A 202 -1.21 0.57 1.17
C VAL A 202 -2.30 -0.29 0.55
N GLY A 203 -2.41 -1.57 0.91
CA GLY A 203 -3.48 -2.47 0.45
C GLY A 203 -4.88 -1.94 0.75
N GLY A 204 -5.10 -1.37 1.95
CA GLY A 204 -6.36 -0.73 2.33
C GLY A 204 -6.72 0.47 1.44
N ALA A 205 -5.75 1.34 1.11
CA ALA A 205 -5.97 2.46 0.19
C ALA A 205 -6.16 1.99 -1.27
N ARG A 206 -5.42 0.97 -1.69
CA ARG A 206 -5.52 0.38 -3.04
C ARG A 206 -6.88 -0.28 -3.27
N GLU A 207 -7.47 -0.90 -2.24
CA GLU A 207 -8.82 -1.44 -2.34
C GLU A 207 -9.87 -0.35 -2.58
N ALA A 208 -9.77 0.79 -1.89
CA ALA A 208 -10.66 1.93 -2.14
C ALA A 208 -10.51 2.45 -3.58
N PHE A 209 -9.27 2.55 -4.06
CA PHE A 209 -8.97 2.88 -5.44
C PHE A 209 -9.63 1.92 -6.44
N PHE A 210 -9.58 0.60 -6.21
CA PHE A 210 -10.26 -0.38 -7.06
C PHE A 210 -11.79 -0.25 -7.06
N ASN A 211 -12.37 0.25 -5.98
CA ASN A 211 -13.79 0.54 -5.87
C ASN A 211 -14.18 1.93 -6.41
N GLY A 212 -13.22 2.66 -7.02
CA GLY A 212 -13.47 3.99 -7.59
C GLY A 212 -13.64 5.08 -6.55
N VAL A 213 -13.12 4.88 -5.34
CA VAL A 213 -13.14 5.85 -4.25
C VAL A 213 -11.75 6.48 -4.08
N PRO A 214 -11.62 7.82 -4.04
CA PRO A 214 -10.36 8.48 -3.73
C PRO A 214 -9.74 7.96 -2.44
N ALA A 215 -8.42 7.77 -2.44
CA ALA A 215 -7.74 7.12 -1.32
C ALA A 215 -6.35 7.70 -1.01
N VAL A 216 -5.98 7.59 0.27
CA VAL A 216 -4.67 7.95 0.80
C VAL A 216 -4.17 6.85 1.73
N SER A 217 -2.94 6.37 1.56
CA SER A 217 -2.21 5.65 2.60
C SER A 217 -1.30 6.60 3.37
N MET A 218 -1.26 6.46 4.69
CA MET A 218 -0.49 7.32 5.59
C MET A 218 0.39 6.51 6.52
N SER A 219 1.66 6.87 6.59
CA SER A 219 2.67 6.19 7.38
C SER A 219 3.52 7.20 8.14
N TYR A 220 3.99 6.84 9.33
CA TYR A 220 4.95 7.62 10.10
C TYR A 220 6.27 6.86 10.18
N ASP A 221 7.41 7.51 9.85
CA ASP A 221 8.77 6.92 9.96
C ASP A 221 9.19 6.77 11.42
N TRP A 222 8.46 5.93 12.14
CA TRP A 222 8.63 5.63 13.55
C TRP A 222 9.97 4.94 13.79
N VAL A 223 10.76 5.47 14.73
CA VAL A 223 12.03 4.89 15.13
C VAL A 223 12.02 4.67 16.63
N GLY A 224 12.14 3.40 17.05
CA GLY A 224 12.19 3.04 18.47
C GLY A 224 13.33 3.76 19.20
N GLY A 225 13.03 4.26 20.40
CA GLY A 225 13.95 5.08 21.20
C GLY A 225 14.09 6.54 20.73
N LYS A 226 13.44 6.94 19.63
CA LYS A 226 13.38 8.34 19.16
C LYS A 226 11.95 8.87 19.09
N SER A 227 11.04 8.07 18.56
CA SER A 227 9.62 8.41 18.42
C SER A 227 8.83 8.16 19.70
N ASN A 228 7.76 8.92 19.89
CA ASN A 228 6.79 8.78 20.96
C ASN A 228 5.38 8.53 20.40
N VAL A 229 4.54 7.80 21.14
CA VAL A 229 3.16 7.50 20.74
C VAL A 229 2.35 8.78 20.53
N SER A 230 2.68 9.87 21.23
CA SER A 230 2.09 11.19 21.01
C SER A 230 2.31 11.73 19.61
N ASP A 231 3.40 11.33 18.94
CA ASP A 231 3.82 11.85 17.63
C ASP A 231 2.83 11.47 16.53
N PHE A 232 2.04 10.41 16.71
CA PHE A 232 0.94 10.08 15.79
C PHE A 232 -0.10 11.21 15.70
N THR A 233 -0.32 11.95 16.80
CA THR A 233 -1.20 13.12 16.78
C THR A 233 -0.62 14.22 15.92
N LEU A 234 0.68 14.50 16.12
CA LEU A 234 1.40 15.49 15.34
C LEU A 234 1.44 15.10 13.85
N ALA A 235 1.61 13.82 13.54
CA ALA A 235 1.62 13.31 12.17
C ALA A 235 0.24 13.47 11.51
N ALA A 236 -0.84 13.18 12.24
CA ALA A 236 -2.20 13.40 11.77
C ALA A 236 -2.49 14.90 11.55
N GLU A 237 -2.07 15.76 12.47
CA GLU A 237 -2.20 17.23 12.36
C GLU A 237 -1.42 17.77 11.15
N ALA A 238 -0.17 17.31 10.95
CA ALA A 238 0.66 17.70 9.82
C ALA A 238 0.07 17.27 8.46
N CYS A 239 -0.80 16.27 8.42
CA CYS A 239 -1.49 15.83 7.21
C CYS A 239 -2.90 16.40 7.04
N LEU A 240 -3.46 17.06 8.06
CA LEU A 240 -4.80 17.64 7.98
C LEU A 240 -4.97 18.67 6.84
N PRO A 241 -3.98 19.52 6.50
CA PRO A 241 -4.11 20.45 5.37
C PRO A 241 -4.23 19.74 4.02
N ILE A 242 -3.39 18.73 3.75
CA ILE A 242 -3.46 17.96 2.50
C ILE A 242 -4.75 17.13 2.42
N ILE A 243 -5.21 16.53 3.53
CA ILE A 243 -6.51 15.84 3.59
C ILE A 243 -7.65 16.81 3.23
N SER A 244 -7.66 18.00 3.84
CA SER A 244 -8.68 19.03 3.58
C SER A 244 -8.67 19.49 2.12
N ALA A 245 -7.48 19.64 1.53
CA ALA A 245 -7.32 20.04 0.14
C ALA A 245 -7.80 18.94 -0.83
N ILE A 246 -7.48 17.66 -0.57
CA ILE A 246 -7.95 16.52 -1.36
C ILE A 246 -9.48 16.51 -1.41
N VAL A 247 -10.11 16.61 -0.23
CA VAL A 247 -11.57 16.61 -0.11
C VAL A 247 -12.21 17.79 -0.84
N ALA A 248 -11.57 18.97 -0.82
CA ALA A 248 -12.03 20.12 -1.59
C ALA A 248 -11.98 19.87 -3.10
N GLU A 249 -10.91 19.26 -3.62
CA GLU A 249 -10.80 18.91 -5.04
C GLU A 249 -11.76 17.80 -5.46
N ILE A 250 -12.06 16.85 -4.57
CA ILE A 250 -13.08 15.82 -4.80
C ILE A 250 -14.47 16.47 -4.95
N LYS A 251 -14.82 17.40 -4.05
CA LYS A 251 -16.08 18.16 -4.13
C LYS A 251 -16.17 18.98 -5.42
N ASN A 252 -15.05 19.55 -5.87
CA ASN A 252 -14.96 20.33 -7.10
C ASN A 252 -14.87 19.46 -8.37
N GLN A 253 -14.88 18.13 -8.25
CA GLN A 253 -14.75 17.17 -9.36
C GLN A 253 -13.43 17.30 -10.15
N ASN A 254 -12.39 17.81 -9.50
CA ASN A 254 -11.07 18.02 -10.10
C ASN A 254 -10.02 17.00 -9.64
N TYR A 255 -10.35 16.16 -8.66
CA TYR A 255 -9.39 15.17 -8.13
C TYR A 255 -9.17 14.01 -9.10
N PRO A 256 -7.91 13.67 -9.45
CA PRO A 256 -7.61 12.60 -10.39
C PRO A 256 -8.05 11.24 -9.85
N GLN A 257 -8.67 10.44 -10.71
CA GLN A 257 -9.24 9.12 -10.35
C GLN A 257 -8.36 7.94 -10.78
N ASN A 258 -7.23 8.19 -11.44
CA ASN A 258 -6.32 7.16 -11.97
C ASN A 258 -5.14 6.83 -11.04
N CYS A 259 -5.14 7.37 -9.83
CA CYS A 259 -4.14 7.08 -8.81
C CYS A 259 -4.68 7.35 -7.39
N PHE A 260 -3.95 6.86 -6.40
CA PHE A 260 -4.13 7.19 -4.98
C PHE A 260 -2.79 7.70 -4.41
N LEU A 261 -2.82 8.38 -3.26
CA LEU A 261 -1.60 8.96 -2.68
C LEU A 261 -1.04 8.07 -1.56
N ASN A 262 0.26 7.86 -1.56
CA ASN A 262 1.00 7.37 -0.40
C ASN A 262 1.78 8.52 0.25
N ILE A 263 1.54 8.73 1.54
CA ILE A 263 2.14 9.81 2.32
C ILE A 263 2.95 9.20 3.46
N ASP A 264 4.25 9.53 3.53
CA ASP A 264 5.10 9.19 4.66
C ASP A 264 5.54 10.46 5.39
N VAL A 265 5.32 10.48 6.71
CA VAL A 265 5.70 11.56 7.62
C VAL A 265 7.06 11.24 8.25
N PRO A 266 8.04 12.17 8.24
CA PRO A 266 9.38 11.91 8.75
C PRO A 266 9.38 11.75 10.28
N THR A 267 10.43 11.09 10.83
CA THR A 267 10.56 10.84 12.28
C THR A 267 10.41 12.11 13.12
N ASP A 268 11.04 13.21 12.70
CA ASP A 268 10.89 14.53 13.33
C ASP A 268 9.70 15.27 12.70
N VAL A 269 8.51 15.00 13.24
CA VAL A 269 7.26 15.57 12.74
C VAL A 269 7.20 17.08 12.96
N VAL A 270 7.73 17.57 14.09
CA VAL A 270 7.64 18.99 14.47
C VAL A 270 8.46 19.86 13.53
N ASN A 271 9.68 19.44 13.19
CA ASN A 271 10.58 20.20 12.33
C ASN A 271 10.55 19.72 10.87
N ASN A 272 9.42 19.16 10.42
CA ASN A 272 9.29 18.73 9.03
C ASN A 272 9.45 19.93 8.07
N LYS A 273 10.00 19.67 6.88
CA LYS A 273 10.29 20.69 5.85
C LYS A 273 9.10 20.97 4.92
N GLY A 274 7.90 20.53 5.28
CA GLY A 274 6.70 20.58 4.45
C GLY A 274 6.58 19.39 3.50
N TYR A 275 5.65 19.50 2.55
CA TYR A 275 5.33 18.45 1.59
C TYR A 275 6.28 18.44 0.40
N ARG A 276 6.61 17.26 -0.12
CA ARG A 276 7.36 17.10 -1.36
C ARG A 276 6.78 15.98 -2.22
N LEU A 277 6.47 16.30 -3.47
CA LEU A 277 6.04 15.32 -4.46
C LEU A 277 7.20 14.39 -4.80
N THR A 278 6.96 13.09 -4.72
CA THR A 278 7.96 12.04 -4.92
C THR A 278 7.45 10.97 -5.88
N ARG A 279 8.34 10.06 -6.30
CA ARG A 279 7.98 8.84 -7.03
C ARG A 279 8.22 7.65 -6.11
N GLN A 280 7.64 6.50 -6.45
CA GLN A 280 7.95 5.28 -5.72
C GLN A 280 9.41 4.93 -5.96
N GLY A 281 10.15 4.78 -4.87
CA GLY A 281 11.51 4.32 -4.87
C GLY A 281 11.70 2.80 -5.04
N LYS A 282 12.91 2.33 -4.77
CA LYS A 282 13.26 0.91 -4.68
C LYS A 282 13.85 0.51 -3.33
N SER A 283 13.91 1.42 -2.35
CA SER A 283 14.37 1.07 -1.01
C SER A 283 13.61 -0.14 -0.46
N ILE A 284 14.38 -1.08 0.10
CA ILE A 284 13.83 -2.24 0.78
C ILE A 284 14.77 -2.74 1.87
N VAL A 285 14.20 -3.12 3.00
CA VAL A 285 14.91 -3.88 4.02
C VAL A 285 15.17 -5.29 3.50
N LYS A 286 16.45 -5.67 3.42
CA LYS A 286 16.88 -6.98 2.97
C LYS A 286 16.60 -8.00 4.08
N MET A 287 15.56 -8.78 3.87
CA MET A 287 15.20 -9.88 4.76
C MET A 287 15.89 -11.18 4.35
N GLY A 288 16.37 -11.92 5.34
CA GLY A 288 16.83 -13.30 5.18
C GLY A 288 16.07 -14.27 6.08
N TRP A 289 16.48 -15.53 6.04
CA TRP A 289 15.95 -16.59 6.89
C TRP A 289 17.00 -17.04 7.89
N ARG A 290 16.57 -17.38 9.10
CA ARG A 290 17.36 -18.04 10.13
C ARG A 290 16.57 -19.22 10.65
N GLN A 291 17.20 -20.39 10.72
CA GLN A 291 16.57 -21.57 11.33
C GLN A 291 16.42 -21.35 12.85
N VAL A 292 15.29 -21.77 13.40
CA VAL A 292 15.01 -21.78 14.83
C VAL A 292 14.64 -23.18 15.28
N ILE A 293 14.83 -23.45 16.56
CA ILE A 293 14.67 -24.80 17.13
C ILE A 293 13.26 -24.94 17.76
N SER A 294 12.57 -23.84 18.03
CA SER A 294 11.20 -23.84 18.54
C SER A 294 10.43 -22.59 18.17
N ASP A 295 9.09 -22.68 18.20
CA ASP A 295 8.20 -21.54 17.97
C ASP A 295 8.40 -20.41 18.98
N ALA A 296 8.86 -20.72 20.19
CA ALA A 296 9.20 -19.71 21.20
C ALA A 296 10.44 -18.86 20.81
N GLN A 297 11.31 -19.37 19.93
CA GLN A 297 12.42 -18.61 19.33
C GLN A 297 12.01 -17.89 18.04
N GLY A 298 10.87 -18.29 17.47
CA GLY A 298 10.09 -17.47 16.55
C GLY A 298 9.63 -16.25 17.31
N GLY A 299 10.32 -15.12 17.11
CA GLY A 299 9.72 -13.86 17.54
C GLY A 299 8.34 -13.75 16.91
N LYS A 300 7.36 -13.20 17.63
CA LYS A 300 6.16 -12.66 16.98
C LYS A 300 6.62 -11.78 15.83
N MET A 301 5.88 -11.81 14.71
CA MET A 301 6.21 -11.01 13.52
C MET A 301 6.66 -9.63 13.99
N LEU A 302 7.87 -9.25 13.58
CA LEU A 302 8.65 -8.20 14.23
C LEU A 302 7.90 -6.88 14.10
N SER A 303 7.07 -6.57 15.10
CA SER A 303 6.65 -5.21 15.42
C SER A 303 7.93 -4.38 15.48
N THR A 304 7.86 -3.17 14.96
CA THR A 304 8.92 -2.18 15.14
C THR A 304 9.02 -1.86 16.64
N MET A 305 9.88 -2.60 17.34
CA MET A 305 10.39 -2.39 18.71
C MET A 305 9.38 -2.34 19.88
N THR A 306 9.17 -3.49 20.52
CA THR A 306 8.91 -3.60 21.97
C THR A 306 9.79 -4.70 22.58
N MET A 307 10.62 -4.34 23.55
CA MET A 307 11.37 -5.29 24.39
C MET A 307 10.53 -5.55 25.63
N GLU A 308 9.88 -6.72 25.71
CA GLU A 308 9.29 -7.20 26.94
C GLU A 308 9.88 -8.54 27.33
N THR A 309 10.47 -8.55 28.52
CA THR A 309 11.04 -9.70 29.22
C THR A 309 9.90 -10.39 29.97
N ALA A 310 9.63 -11.67 29.72
CA ALA A 310 8.75 -12.45 30.60
C ALA A 310 9.18 -13.91 30.74
N SER A 311 9.02 -14.36 31.98
CA SER A 311 9.48 -15.54 32.70
C SER A 311 8.84 -16.86 32.30
N ALA A 312 9.61 -17.95 32.46
CA ALA A 312 9.20 -19.33 32.25
C ALA A 312 8.42 -19.93 33.44
N SER A 313 7.61 -20.97 33.17
CA SER A 313 7.29 -22.07 34.10
C SER A 313 6.90 -23.34 33.30
N PRO A 314 7.22 -24.56 33.76
CA PRO A 314 7.17 -25.78 32.94
C PRO A 314 6.02 -26.74 33.30
N GLY A 315 5.66 -27.64 32.38
CA GLY A 315 4.93 -28.87 32.73
C GLY A 315 4.49 -29.74 31.54
N GLY A 316 4.93 -31.00 31.53
CA GLY A 316 4.22 -32.14 30.93
C GLY A 316 4.93 -32.96 29.83
N GLU A 317 5.53 -34.09 30.21
CA GLU A 317 5.97 -35.25 29.39
C GLU A 317 4.76 -35.97 28.73
N ASP A 318 4.78 -36.84 27.70
CA ASP A 318 5.70 -37.32 26.65
C ASP A 318 4.84 -38.21 25.72
N VAL A 319 5.02 -38.19 24.38
CA VAL A 319 4.80 -39.35 23.46
C VAL A 319 5.66 -39.16 22.20
N PRO A 320 6.56 -40.10 21.81
CA PRO A 320 7.31 -39.99 20.57
C PRO A 320 6.57 -40.69 19.42
N SER A 321 5.75 -39.94 18.69
CA SER A 321 5.47 -40.27 17.28
C SER A 321 6.70 -39.89 16.46
N VAL A 322 7.05 -40.66 15.42
CA VAL A 322 8.11 -40.30 14.46
C VAL A 322 7.74 -38.96 13.80
N GLN A 323 8.18 -37.86 14.42
CA GLN A 323 7.99 -36.52 13.94
C GLN A 323 9.02 -36.31 12.84
N GLN A 324 8.52 -36.19 11.61
CA GLN A 324 9.28 -35.60 10.54
C GLN A 324 9.75 -34.23 11.05
N GLU A 325 11.05 -34.06 11.33
CA GLU A 325 11.60 -32.85 11.96
C GLU A 325 11.20 -31.63 11.11
N GLU A 326 10.14 -30.93 11.54
CA GLU A 326 9.70 -29.71 10.88
C GLU A 326 10.78 -28.65 11.11
N LEU A 327 11.42 -28.24 10.02
CA LEU A 327 12.43 -27.21 10.07
C LEU A 327 11.73 -25.85 10.19
N LEU A 328 11.88 -25.21 11.35
CA LEU A 328 11.32 -23.89 11.61
C LEU A 328 12.30 -22.81 11.16
N PHE A 329 11.80 -21.79 10.45
CA PHE A 329 12.59 -20.64 10.03
C PHE A 329 11.88 -19.34 10.36
N ARG A 330 12.65 -18.35 10.80
CA ARG A 330 12.16 -16.97 11.01
C ARG A 330 12.81 -16.00 10.04
N ARG A 331 12.10 -14.91 9.76
CA ARG A 331 12.66 -13.75 9.06
C ARG A 331 13.66 -13.03 9.97
N GLU A 332 14.72 -12.51 9.36
CA GLU A 332 15.69 -11.67 10.02
C GLU A 332 16.15 -10.56 9.08
N VAL A 333 16.28 -9.34 9.62
CA VAL A 333 16.86 -8.20 8.90
C VAL A 333 18.35 -8.44 8.70
N ARG A 334 18.79 -8.50 7.45
CA ARG A 334 20.22 -8.66 7.07
C ARG A 334 20.85 -7.35 6.57
N GLY A 335 20.10 -6.26 6.52
CA GLY A 335 20.54 -4.94 6.07
C GLY A 335 19.44 -4.20 5.31
N GLY A 336 19.77 -3.06 4.70
CA GLY A 336 18.89 -2.33 3.79
C GLY A 336 19.58 -2.10 2.45
N GLN A 337 18.82 -2.13 1.35
CA GLN A 337 19.29 -1.61 0.07
C GLN A 337 18.61 -0.27 -0.18
N VAL A 338 19.41 0.76 -0.40
CA VAL A 338 18.97 2.09 -0.82
C VAL A 338 19.74 2.38 -2.11
N GLU A 339 19.04 2.55 -3.23
CA GLU A 339 19.67 3.01 -4.48
C GLU A 339 19.97 4.52 -4.39
N ASN A 340 21.03 5.00 -5.03
CA ASN A 340 21.46 6.42 -4.93
C ASN A 340 20.50 7.42 -5.62
N ASP A 341 19.52 6.95 -6.39
CA ASP A 341 18.52 7.76 -7.12
C ASP A 341 17.11 7.61 -6.49
N ASP A 342 17.05 7.15 -5.24
CA ASP A 342 15.79 6.81 -4.58
C ASP A 342 15.01 8.06 -4.17
N THR A 343 13.73 8.14 -4.50
CA THR A 343 12.99 9.41 -4.55
C THR A 343 12.14 9.69 -3.32
N ASP A 344 11.31 8.74 -2.87
CA ASP A 344 10.49 8.88 -1.67
C ASP A 344 11.31 8.70 -0.38
N TYR A 345 12.02 7.58 -0.24
CA TYR A 345 12.79 7.27 0.97
C TYR A 345 13.86 8.34 1.26
N CYS A 346 14.67 8.75 0.28
CA CYS A 346 15.68 9.80 0.51
C CYS A 346 15.04 11.12 0.92
N THR A 347 13.94 11.52 0.27
CA THR A 347 13.20 12.75 0.61
C THR A 347 12.63 12.70 2.02
N LEU A 348 12.14 11.52 2.46
CA LEU A 348 11.70 11.29 3.83
C LEU A 348 12.87 11.46 4.82
N ARG A 349 14.05 10.90 4.51
CA ARG A 349 15.27 11.06 5.31
C ARG A 349 15.80 12.49 5.34
N GLU A 350 15.51 13.30 4.32
CA GLU A 350 15.78 14.73 4.31
C GLU A 350 14.84 15.52 5.24
N GLY A 351 13.78 14.91 5.78
CA GLY A 351 12.83 15.54 6.70
C GLY A 351 11.61 16.18 6.03
N TYR A 352 11.31 15.82 4.78
CA TYR A 352 10.05 16.22 4.13
C TYR A 352 8.95 15.18 4.37
N ILE A 353 7.70 15.63 4.39
CA ILE A 353 6.54 14.76 4.25
C ILE A 353 6.45 14.38 2.77
N THR A 354 6.57 13.10 2.45
CA THR A 354 6.52 12.64 1.06
C THR A 354 5.08 12.56 0.59
N VAL A 355 4.85 12.83 -0.70
CA VAL A 355 3.57 12.64 -1.36
C VAL A 355 3.86 11.89 -2.66
N THR A 356 3.59 10.59 -2.66
CA THR A 356 3.88 9.70 -3.78
C THR A 356 2.58 9.23 -4.41
N PRO A 357 2.22 9.70 -5.63
CA PRO A 357 1.10 9.13 -6.37
C PRO A 357 1.41 7.71 -6.80
N LEU A 358 0.49 6.78 -6.56
CA LEU A 358 0.59 5.36 -6.89
C LEU A 358 -0.59 4.93 -7.77
N GLY A 359 -0.32 4.03 -8.73
CA GLY A 359 -1.35 3.27 -9.41
C GLY A 359 -1.62 1.94 -8.69
N ALA A 360 -2.50 1.11 -9.26
CA ALA A 360 -2.80 -0.22 -8.72
C ALA A 360 -1.55 -1.10 -8.54
N LEU A 361 -0.83 -1.31 -9.64
CA LEU A 361 0.38 -2.15 -9.71
C LEU A 361 1.43 -1.54 -10.64
N SER A 362 1.00 -0.70 -11.59
CA SER A 362 1.87 0.11 -12.43
C SER A 362 2.06 1.50 -11.83
N PRO A 363 3.11 2.24 -12.25
CA PRO A 363 3.19 3.68 -12.00
C PRO A 363 1.88 4.37 -12.39
N PRO A 364 1.51 5.46 -11.69
CA PRO A 364 0.36 6.26 -12.10
C PRO A 364 0.57 6.77 -13.53
N GLU A 365 -0.53 6.97 -14.26
CA GLU A 365 -0.46 7.58 -15.58
C GLU A 365 0.18 8.98 -15.48
N ILE A 366 0.83 9.42 -16.56
CA ILE A 366 1.60 10.67 -16.64
C ILE A 366 0.77 11.89 -16.16
N ASP A 367 -0.53 11.87 -16.42
CA ASP A 367 -1.46 12.94 -16.10
C ASP A 367 -1.65 13.12 -14.59
N GLY A 368 -1.67 12.01 -13.82
CA GLY A 368 -1.82 12.06 -12.35
C GLY A 368 -0.62 12.74 -11.69
N TYR A 369 0.60 12.38 -12.09
CA TYR A 369 1.81 13.01 -11.57
C TYR A 369 1.89 14.51 -11.92
N SER A 370 1.47 14.87 -13.13
CA SER A 370 1.48 16.26 -13.61
C SER A 370 0.50 17.13 -12.82
N TYR A 371 -0.70 16.62 -12.55
CA TYR A 371 -1.67 17.28 -11.67
C TYR A 371 -1.09 17.59 -10.29
N PHE A 372 -0.54 16.59 -9.58
CA PHE A 372 -0.03 16.80 -8.23
C PHE A 372 1.21 17.71 -8.18
N ARG A 373 1.99 17.79 -9.26
CA ARG A 373 3.12 18.74 -9.36
C ARG A 373 2.65 20.19 -9.31
N GLU A 374 1.51 20.50 -9.92
CA GLU A 374 0.94 21.84 -9.94
C GLU A 374 0.10 22.12 -8.68
N TRP A 375 -0.63 21.11 -8.20
CA TRP A 375 -1.54 21.24 -7.08
C TRP A 375 -0.84 21.29 -5.71
N LEU A 376 0.16 20.45 -5.45
CA LEU A 376 0.75 20.31 -4.10
C LEU A 376 1.36 21.61 -3.54
N PRO A 377 2.06 22.46 -4.33
CA PRO A 377 2.51 23.77 -3.85
C PRO A 377 1.39 24.65 -3.29
N THR A 378 0.20 24.62 -3.89
CA THR A 378 -0.96 25.41 -3.45
C THR A 378 -1.46 24.98 -2.06
N VAL A 379 -1.26 23.71 -1.69
CA VAL A 379 -1.60 23.19 -0.35
C VAL A 379 -0.61 23.74 0.70
N ALA A 380 0.68 23.78 0.37
CA ALA A 380 1.72 24.29 1.27
C ALA A 380 1.57 25.80 1.55
N GLU A 381 1.20 26.58 0.54
CA GLU A 381 0.94 28.03 0.68
C GLU A 381 -0.30 28.33 1.54
N ARG A 382 -1.38 27.55 1.36
CA ARG A 382 -2.60 27.67 2.18
C ARG A 382 -2.37 27.27 3.64
N SER A 383 -1.44 26.33 3.87
CA SER A 383 -1.08 25.90 5.23
C SER A 383 -0.24 26.97 5.95
N SER A 384 0.66 27.64 5.23
CA SER A 384 1.50 28.72 5.77
C SER A 384 0.74 30.01 6.03
N SER A 385 -0.40 30.25 5.36
CA SER A 385 -1.23 31.45 5.53
C SER A 385 -2.37 31.30 6.56
N ALA A 386 -2.55 30.09 7.11
CA ALA A 386 -3.54 29.78 8.15
C ALA A 386 -2.93 29.75 9.58
N LEU A 387 -1.61 29.94 9.69
CA LEU A 387 -0.87 30.19 10.93
C LEU A 387 -0.65 31.69 11.10
#